data_AF-A0A819R4P5-F1
#
_entry.id   AF-A0A819R4P5-F1
#
_cell.length_a   1.000
_cell.length_b   1.000
_cell.length_c   1.000
_cell.angle_alpha   90.00
_cell.angle_beta   90.00
_cell.angle_gamma   90.00
#
_symmetry.space_group_name_H-M   'P 1'
#
loop_
_entity.id
_entity.type
_entity.pdbx_description
1 polymer ?
#
loop_
_entity_poly.entity_id
_entity_poly.type
_entity_poly.pdbx_seq_one_letter_code
_entity_poly.pdbx_strand_id
1 'polypeptide(L)'
;MKPAKASRADEKPDHLKLSTSFRFIHLIIHAILLFLHEVNLLKDSNLPNRDYCQEHFEKDYELLGKLSNEPDQCCVWLFKVMNHLIDGNFLQKGLLNQHEKVIEFEQNIENQLIIPHIESIVEEIRKYKLAYKIFLQENDEQSLLNDLCNELIENEKEYPLLNFFNVTTINQVNTMKDFHRKLQLIPNVDKKYPMINFLIQRYHDYLNIQFLYPIVMFTNYLIEKLDYRITRKHASKKMISEILFNDSDYAIVSQLYSNLIHSWYKLKLNEVYLDSTEIAKLLLNSSGDKQCILLLACLKTIAQLQNDIVQYFHKIMNKKHRPHVVPLQAI
;
A
#
# COMPACT_ATOMS: atom_id res chain seq x y z
N MET A 1 18.44 -12.74 -7.43
CA MET A 1 17.86 -11.38 -7.51
C MET A 1 16.36 -11.50 -7.73
N LYS A 2 15.54 -10.71 -7.02
CA LYS A 2 14.08 -10.69 -7.24
C LYS A 2 13.77 -9.98 -8.57
N PRO A 3 12.78 -10.45 -9.35
CA PRO A 3 12.39 -9.76 -10.58
C PRO A 3 11.78 -8.38 -10.25
N ALA A 4 11.97 -7.39 -11.11
CA ALA A 4 11.43 -6.03 -10.92
C ALA A 4 9.90 -6.04 -10.70
N LYS A 5 9.19 -6.97 -11.33
CA LYS A 5 7.74 -7.18 -11.17
C LYS A 5 7.32 -7.55 -9.74
N ALA A 6 8.23 -8.04 -8.89
CA ALA A 6 7.95 -8.38 -7.50
C ALA A 6 8.12 -7.19 -6.52
N SER A 7 8.71 -6.07 -6.98
CA SER A 7 8.93 -4.87 -6.16
C SER A 7 7.62 -4.17 -5.80
N ARG A 8 7.46 -3.77 -4.54
CA ARG A 8 6.24 -3.13 -4.01
C ARG A 8 6.49 -1.72 -3.48
N ALA A 9 5.51 -0.82 -3.60
CA ALA A 9 5.68 0.59 -3.20
C ALA A 9 5.98 0.78 -1.69
N ASP A 10 5.55 -0.15 -0.85
CA ASP A 10 5.67 -0.16 0.61
C ASP A 10 6.94 -0.89 1.11
N GLU A 11 7.68 -1.55 0.23
CA GLU A 11 8.92 -2.25 0.60
C GLU A 11 9.97 -1.26 1.09
N LYS A 12 10.55 -1.54 2.26
CA LYS A 12 11.70 -0.84 2.84
C LYS A 12 12.38 -1.74 3.88
N PRO A 13 13.68 -1.56 4.15
CA PRO A 13 14.34 -2.19 5.27
C PRO A 13 13.91 -1.56 6.61
N ASP A 14 14.11 -2.29 7.70
CA ASP A 14 13.62 -1.90 9.04
C ASP A 14 14.26 -0.60 9.57
N HIS A 15 15.49 -0.31 9.16
CA HIS A 15 16.22 0.87 9.63
C HIS A 15 15.85 2.18 8.91
N LEU A 16 15.03 2.11 7.84
CA LEU A 16 14.48 3.27 7.14
C LEU A 16 13.03 3.52 7.56
N LYS A 17 12.66 4.79 7.71
CA LYS A 17 11.30 5.21 8.07
C LYS A 17 10.37 5.20 6.86
N LEU A 18 10.85 5.65 5.70
CA LEU A 18 10.04 5.89 4.50
C LEU A 18 10.41 4.93 3.37
N SER A 19 9.41 4.35 2.71
CA SER A 19 9.65 3.54 1.51
C SER A 19 10.13 4.40 0.33
N THR A 20 9.80 5.69 0.30
CA THR A 20 10.36 6.63 -0.69
C THR A 20 11.88 6.72 -0.60
N SER A 21 12.47 6.69 0.62
CA SER A 21 13.92 6.71 0.81
C SER A 21 14.56 5.49 0.16
N PHE A 22 14.01 4.30 0.44
CA PHE A 22 14.48 3.05 -0.13
C PHE A 22 14.40 3.05 -1.66
N ARG A 23 13.26 3.47 -2.22
CA ARG A 23 13.04 3.53 -3.66
C ARG A 23 13.94 4.55 -4.35
N PHE A 24 14.20 5.68 -3.72
CA PHE A 24 15.14 6.68 -4.23
C PHE A 24 16.58 6.15 -4.27
N ILE A 25 17.05 5.52 -3.18
CA ILE A 25 18.39 4.94 -3.11
C ILE A 25 18.55 3.84 -4.17
N HIS A 26 17.56 2.94 -4.28
CA HIS A 26 17.54 1.90 -5.31
C HIS A 26 17.57 2.48 -6.73
N LEU A 27 16.77 3.52 -7.01
CA LEU A 27 16.76 4.20 -8.31
C LEU A 27 18.15 4.71 -8.67
N ILE A 28 18.85 5.37 -7.74
CA ILE A 28 20.20 5.91 -7.96
C ILE A 28 21.20 4.78 -8.19
N ILE A 29 21.17 3.72 -7.38
CA ILE A 29 22.08 2.58 -7.54
C ILE A 29 21.89 1.93 -8.92
N HIS A 30 20.64 1.68 -9.33
CA HIS A 30 20.35 1.11 -10.64
C HIS A 30 20.73 2.06 -11.78
N ALA A 31 20.55 3.38 -11.61
CA ALA A 31 21.01 4.37 -12.57
C ALA A 31 22.54 4.38 -12.71
N ILE A 32 23.28 4.36 -11.60
CA ILE A 32 24.75 4.30 -11.60
C ILE A 32 25.21 3.04 -12.33
N LEU A 33 24.69 1.86 -11.96
CA LEU A 33 25.06 0.60 -12.61
C LEU A 33 24.74 0.59 -14.11
N LEU A 34 23.59 1.17 -14.50
CA LEU A 34 23.14 1.22 -15.89
C LEU A 34 23.95 2.20 -16.75
N PHE A 35 24.12 3.43 -16.29
CA PHE A 35 24.69 4.54 -17.07
C PHE A 35 26.21 4.66 -16.94
N LEU A 36 26.81 4.21 -15.84
CA LEU A 36 28.28 4.15 -15.69
C LEU A 36 28.86 2.80 -16.15
N HIS A 37 28.01 1.90 -16.68
CA HIS A 37 28.41 0.58 -17.17
C HIS A 37 29.12 -0.29 -16.12
N GLU A 38 28.85 -0.05 -14.83
CA GLU A 38 29.45 -0.77 -13.70
C GLU A 38 28.71 -2.08 -13.36
N VAL A 39 27.86 -2.57 -14.26
CA VAL A 39 27.10 -3.83 -14.10
C VAL A 39 28.02 -5.02 -13.77
N ASN A 40 29.29 -4.96 -14.19
CA ASN A 40 30.32 -5.95 -13.90
C ASN A 40 30.66 -6.09 -12.39
N LEU A 41 30.25 -5.14 -11.54
CA LEU A 41 30.36 -5.25 -10.08
C LEU A 41 29.42 -6.31 -9.49
N LEU A 42 28.39 -6.72 -10.22
CA LEU A 42 27.46 -7.79 -9.86
C LEU A 42 28.06 -9.16 -10.22
N LYS A 43 29.15 -9.53 -9.55
CA LYS A 43 30.04 -10.65 -9.91
C LYS A 43 29.44 -12.07 -9.87
N ASP A 44 28.20 -12.25 -9.42
CA ASP A 44 27.62 -13.59 -9.14
C ASP A 44 26.34 -13.94 -9.92
N SER A 45 25.91 -13.12 -10.88
CA SER A 45 24.79 -13.47 -11.75
C SER A 45 25.28 -13.77 -13.16
N ASN A 46 24.98 -14.97 -13.67
CA ASN A 46 25.15 -15.39 -15.08
C ASN A 46 24.39 -14.52 -16.11
N LEU A 47 24.01 -13.30 -15.75
CA LEU A 47 23.35 -12.29 -16.56
C LEU A 47 23.83 -10.92 -16.04
N PRO A 48 24.86 -10.29 -16.62
CA PRO A 48 25.05 -8.86 -16.46
C PRO A 48 24.06 -8.18 -17.41
N ASN A 49 22.76 -8.41 -17.19
CA ASN A 49 21.79 -7.94 -18.16
C ASN A 49 21.49 -6.48 -17.85
N ARG A 50 21.98 -5.59 -18.71
CA ARG A 50 21.58 -4.19 -18.75
C ARG A 50 20.06 -4.03 -18.60
N ASP A 51 19.31 -4.97 -19.19
CA ASP A 51 17.86 -5.07 -19.08
C ASP A 51 17.38 -5.21 -17.62
N TYR A 52 18.09 -5.94 -16.76
CA TYR A 52 17.74 -6.06 -15.33
C TYR A 52 17.83 -4.70 -14.63
N CYS A 53 18.94 -3.97 -14.81
CA CYS A 53 19.12 -2.65 -14.20
C CYS A 53 18.11 -1.64 -14.78
N GLN A 54 17.83 -1.73 -16.08
CA GLN A 54 16.83 -0.89 -16.74
C GLN A 54 15.41 -1.16 -16.22
N GLU A 55 14.99 -2.43 -16.16
CA GLU A 55 13.67 -2.82 -15.65
C GLU A 55 13.46 -2.35 -14.19
N HIS A 56 14.49 -2.49 -13.35
CA HIS A 56 14.41 -2.01 -11.97
C HIS A 56 14.42 -0.49 -11.87
N PHE A 57 15.22 0.21 -12.69
CA PHE A 57 15.21 1.67 -12.75
C PHE A 57 13.83 2.21 -13.15
N GLU A 58 13.26 1.69 -14.24
CA GLU A 58 11.92 2.08 -14.71
C GLU A 58 10.86 1.77 -13.65
N LYS A 59 10.99 0.62 -12.97
CA LYS A 59 10.07 0.22 -11.91
C LYS A 59 10.16 1.12 -10.68
N ASP A 60 11.36 1.42 -10.21
CA ASP A 60 11.56 2.28 -9.04
C ASP A 60 11.05 3.70 -9.34
N TYR A 61 11.22 4.21 -10.56
CA TYR A 61 10.63 5.49 -11.00
C TYR A 61 9.09 5.47 -10.96
N GLU A 62 8.46 4.42 -11.52
CA GLU A 62 7.00 4.22 -11.46
C GLU A 62 6.49 4.18 -10.01
N LEU A 63 7.20 3.48 -9.13
CA LEU A 63 6.84 3.37 -7.71
C LEU A 63 7.01 4.69 -6.96
N LEU A 64 8.04 5.47 -7.26
CA LEU A 64 8.22 6.81 -6.69
C LEU A 64 7.09 7.76 -7.12
N GLY A 65 6.68 7.73 -8.38
CA GLY A 65 5.51 8.49 -8.85
C GLY A 65 4.21 8.12 -8.13
N LYS A 66 4.04 6.85 -7.77
CA LYS A 66 2.89 6.38 -6.97
C LYS A 66 2.95 6.86 -5.51
N LEU A 67 4.16 7.00 -4.97
CA LEU A 67 4.38 7.48 -3.59
C LEU A 67 4.29 9.00 -3.47
N SER A 68 4.53 9.75 -4.57
CA SER A 68 4.46 11.21 -4.59
C SER A 68 3.03 11.77 -4.68
N ASN A 69 2.03 10.93 -4.99
CA ASN A 69 0.68 11.33 -5.41
C ASN A 69 0.63 12.22 -6.68
N GLU A 70 1.78 12.48 -7.32
CA GLU A 70 1.96 13.28 -8.53
C GLU A 70 2.93 12.51 -9.46
N PRO A 71 2.46 11.45 -10.13
CA PRO A 71 3.32 10.60 -10.95
C PRO A 71 3.93 11.37 -12.13
N ASP A 72 3.16 12.26 -12.75
CA ASP A 72 3.57 13.00 -13.95
C ASP A 72 4.62 14.09 -13.64
N GLN A 73 4.68 14.57 -12.40
CA GLN A 73 5.61 15.62 -11.97
C GLN A 73 6.71 15.11 -11.04
N CYS A 74 6.79 13.78 -10.81
CA CYS A 74 7.79 13.16 -9.95
C CYS A 74 9.23 13.49 -10.38
N CYS A 75 9.47 13.63 -11.69
CA CYS A 75 10.75 14.03 -12.26
C CYS A 75 11.26 15.38 -11.73
N VAL A 76 10.37 16.35 -11.48
CA VAL A 76 10.73 17.68 -10.96
C VAL A 76 11.22 17.58 -9.52
N TRP A 77 10.53 16.78 -8.71
CA TRP A 77 10.96 16.50 -7.34
C TRP A 77 12.31 15.79 -7.31
N LEU A 78 12.50 14.76 -8.15
CA LEU A 78 13.78 14.06 -8.28
C LEU A 78 14.90 15.01 -8.68
N PHE A 79 14.67 15.91 -9.62
CA PHE A 79 15.67 16.90 -10.02
C PHE A 79 16.09 17.80 -8.86
N LYS A 80 15.12 18.29 -8.08
CA LYS A 80 15.40 19.09 -6.88
C LYS A 80 16.23 18.31 -5.86
N VAL A 81 15.83 17.08 -5.55
CA VAL A 81 16.55 16.23 -4.59
C VAL A 81 17.96 15.90 -5.09
N MET A 82 18.14 15.63 -6.38
CA MET A 82 19.45 15.40 -6.98
C MET A 82 20.35 16.64 -6.93
N ASN A 83 19.81 17.85 -7.14
CA ASN A 83 20.57 19.08 -6.97
C ASN A 83 21.08 19.24 -5.54
N HIS A 84 20.22 18.95 -4.56
CA HIS A 84 20.64 18.97 -3.17
C HIS A 84 21.70 17.90 -2.87
N LEU A 85 21.79 16.81 -3.63
CA LEU A 85 22.86 15.80 -3.50
C LEU A 85 24.20 16.27 -4.12
N ILE A 86 24.24 17.34 -4.91
CA ILE A 86 25.48 17.88 -5.48
C ILE A 86 26.22 18.76 -4.46
N ASP A 87 25.51 19.37 -3.50
CA ASP A 87 26.06 20.28 -2.49
C ASP A 87 27.03 19.62 -1.48
N GLY A 88 27.33 18.32 -1.63
CA GLY A 88 28.44 17.59 -0.99
C GLY A 88 28.35 17.35 0.52
N ASN A 89 27.42 17.98 1.24
CA ASN A 89 27.40 18.00 2.70
C ASN A 89 26.95 16.68 3.36
N PHE A 90 26.45 15.72 2.58
CA PHE A 90 25.83 14.45 3.04
C PHE A 90 26.67 13.21 2.65
N LEU A 91 27.74 13.37 1.87
CA LEU A 91 28.57 12.25 1.43
C LEU A 91 29.58 11.87 2.52
N GLN A 92 29.33 10.74 3.18
CA GLN A 92 30.29 10.12 4.09
C GLN A 92 31.56 9.75 3.31
N LYS A 93 32.69 10.36 3.66
CA LYS A 93 33.98 10.03 3.04
C LYS A 93 34.45 8.66 3.54
N GLY A 94 34.46 7.65 2.67
CA GLY A 94 34.99 6.33 3.00
C GLY A 94 34.41 5.20 2.15
N LEU A 95 34.95 4.00 2.33
CA LEU A 95 34.44 2.78 1.69
C LEU A 95 33.23 2.24 2.45
N LEU A 96 32.14 1.93 1.73
CA LEU A 96 30.94 1.26 2.24
C LEU A 96 31.13 -0.28 2.30
N ASN A 97 32.20 -0.73 2.95
CA ASN A 97 32.60 -2.14 2.99
C ASN A 97 32.09 -2.92 4.21
N GLN A 98 31.30 -2.27 5.08
CA GLN A 98 30.73 -2.84 6.30
C GLN A 98 29.24 -2.57 6.34
N HIS A 99 28.44 -3.54 6.80
CA HIS A 99 26.99 -3.42 6.86
C HIS A 99 26.52 -2.21 7.68
N GLU A 100 27.17 -1.93 8.80
CA GLU A 100 26.87 -0.78 9.68
C GLU A 100 27.04 0.56 8.95
N LYS A 101 28.07 0.69 8.11
CA LYS A 101 28.31 1.89 7.31
C LYS A 101 27.27 2.07 6.20
N VAL A 102 26.78 0.97 5.64
CA VAL A 102 25.67 1.01 4.66
C VAL A 102 24.40 1.50 5.34
N ILE A 103 24.08 0.96 6.51
CA ILE A 103 22.92 1.42 7.29
C ILE A 103 23.03 2.92 7.62
N GLU A 104 24.20 3.36 8.10
CA GLU A 104 24.43 4.77 8.44
C GLU A 104 24.31 5.68 7.21
N PHE A 105 24.85 5.25 6.07
CA PHE A 105 24.71 5.95 4.80
C PHE A 105 23.25 6.09 4.37
N GLU A 106 22.49 5.00 4.37
CA GLU A 106 21.07 5.02 3.98
C GLU A 106 20.24 5.89 4.94
N GLN A 107 20.53 5.85 6.24
CA GLN A 107 19.89 6.72 7.23
C GLN A 107 20.27 8.20 7.06
N ASN A 108 21.50 8.50 6.66
CA ASN A 108 21.93 9.87 6.37
C ASN A 108 21.20 10.43 5.14
N ILE A 109 21.10 9.64 4.06
CA ILE A 109 20.29 10.01 2.89
C ILE A 109 18.83 10.26 3.30
N GLU A 110 18.21 9.36 4.08
CA GLU A 110 16.84 9.56 4.52
C GLU A 110 16.66 10.83 5.36
N ASN A 111 17.46 11.02 6.40
CA ASN A 111 17.24 12.10 7.36
C ASN A 111 17.66 13.48 6.84
N GLN A 112 18.72 13.56 6.02
CA GLN A 112 19.28 14.84 5.57
C GLN A 112 18.80 15.24 4.17
N LEU A 113 18.46 14.28 3.31
CA LEU A 113 18.08 14.56 1.92
C LEU A 113 16.59 14.32 1.68
N ILE A 114 16.04 13.17 2.05
CA ILE A 114 14.65 12.84 1.68
C ILE A 114 13.62 13.51 2.59
N ILE A 115 13.76 13.37 3.90
CA ILE A 115 12.79 13.91 4.88
C ILE A 115 12.51 15.41 4.69
N PRO A 116 13.52 16.29 4.48
CA PRO A 116 13.27 17.71 4.26
C PRO A 116 12.40 18.03 3.04
N HIS A 117 12.38 17.16 2.04
CA HIS A 117 11.68 17.37 0.76
C HIS A 117 10.44 16.49 0.58
N ILE A 118 10.00 15.77 1.62
CA ILE A 118 8.89 14.79 1.51
C ILE A 118 7.60 15.22 2.21
N GLU A 119 7.63 16.23 3.10
CA GLU A 119 6.44 16.70 3.84
C GLU A 119 5.28 17.04 2.90
N SER A 120 5.58 17.77 1.82
CA SER A 120 4.68 17.98 0.68
C SER A 120 5.47 18.06 -0.62
N ILE A 121 5.56 16.93 -1.34
CA ILE A 121 6.21 16.88 -2.65
C ILE A 121 5.56 17.86 -3.63
N VAL A 122 4.24 18.03 -3.56
CA VAL A 122 3.48 19.00 -4.37
C VAL A 122 3.99 20.42 -4.14
N GLU A 123 4.12 20.83 -2.88
CA GLU A 123 4.63 22.18 -2.54
C GLU A 123 6.10 22.32 -2.93
N GLU A 124 6.90 21.27 -2.76
CA GLU A 124 8.32 21.29 -3.15
C GLU A 124 8.49 21.47 -4.66
N ILE A 125 7.67 20.77 -5.46
CA ILE A 125 7.59 20.91 -6.92
C ILE A 125 7.14 22.33 -7.29
N ARG A 126 6.09 22.84 -6.65
CA ARG A 126 5.57 24.20 -6.89
C ARG A 126 6.62 25.28 -6.60
N LYS A 127 7.27 25.21 -5.44
CA LYS A 127 8.35 26.13 -5.06
C LYS A 127 9.53 26.05 -6.02
N TYR A 128 9.91 24.84 -6.43
CA TYR A 128 11.02 24.63 -7.36
C TYR A 128 10.73 25.26 -8.73
N LYS A 129 9.55 24.99 -9.30
CA LYS A 129 9.12 25.59 -10.57
C LYS A 129 9.06 27.11 -10.49
N LEU A 130 8.58 27.67 -9.37
CA LEU A 130 8.57 29.13 -9.14
C LEU A 130 9.98 29.71 -9.13
N ALA A 131 10.91 29.10 -8.39
CA ALA A 131 12.31 29.54 -8.33
C ALA A 131 13.00 29.46 -9.69
N TYR A 132 12.78 28.36 -10.43
CA TYR A 132 13.33 28.18 -11.78
C TYR A 132 12.82 29.24 -12.76
N LYS A 133 11.54 29.61 -12.66
CA LYS A 133 10.98 30.70 -13.46
C LYS A 133 11.60 32.05 -13.14
N ILE A 134 11.79 32.40 -11.86
CA ILE A 134 12.46 33.64 -11.46
C ILE A 134 13.86 33.69 -12.07
N PHE A 135 14.60 32.58 -11.98
CA PHE A 135 15.92 32.45 -12.60
C PHE A 135 15.89 32.67 -14.13
N LEU A 136 14.88 32.16 -14.84
CA LEU A 136 14.74 32.40 -16.29
C LEU A 136 14.41 33.86 -16.61
N GLN A 137 13.55 34.50 -15.80
CA GLN A 137 13.20 35.92 -15.96
C GLN A 137 14.39 36.86 -15.73
N GLU A 138 15.28 36.52 -14.79
CA GLU A 138 16.49 37.28 -14.51
C GLU A 138 17.55 37.15 -15.61
N ASN A 139 17.52 36.07 -16.39
CA ASN A 139 18.53 35.76 -17.42
C ASN A 139 18.07 36.04 -18.86
N ASP A 140 16.85 36.57 -19.07
CA ASP A 140 16.27 36.90 -20.39
C ASP A 140 16.29 35.73 -21.41
N GLU A 141 16.34 34.49 -20.92
CA GLU A 141 16.35 33.29 -21.77
C GLU A 141 14.91 32.80 -22.06
N GLN A 142 14.50 32.83 -23.33
CA GLN A 142 13.32 32.11 -23.81
C GLN A 142 13.64 30.61 -23.89
N SER A 143 13.41 29.87 -22.80
CA SER A 143 13.61 28.41 -22.78
C SER A 143 12.31 27.64 -23.06
N LEU A 144 12.46 26.42 -23.61
CA LEU A 144 11.39 25.44 -23.86
C LEU A 144 10.58 25.05 -22.60
N LEU A 145 11.09 25.34 -21.40
CA LEU A 145 10.41 25.05 -20.13
C LEU A 145 9.47 26.16 -19.67
N ASN A 146 9.43 27.32 -20.36
CA ASN A 146 8.48 28.39 -20.04
C ASN A 146 7.03 27.90 -20.08
N ASP A 147 6.68 27.07 -21.05
CA ASP A 147 5.31 26.54 -21.20
C ASP A 147 4.91 25.63 -20.03
N LEU A 148 5.87 24.86 -19.47
CA LEU A 148 5.69 24.04 -18.27
C LEU A 148 5.57 24.86 -16.97
N CYS A 149 6.11 26.08 -16.97
CA CYS A 149 5.99 27.02 -15.86
C CYS A 149 4.79 27.97 -16.00
N ASN A 150 4.27 28.17 -17.20
CA ASN A 150 3.19 29.12 -17.49
C ASN A 150 1.84 28.65 -16.94
N GLU A 151 1.57 27.34 -16.86
CA GLU A 151 0.37 26.80 -16.18
C GLU A 151 0.37 27.03 -14.65
N LEU A 152 1.50 27.43 -14.06
CA LEU A 152 1.61 27.68 -12.61
C LEU A 152 1.32 29.13 -12.24
N ILE A 153 1.19 30.02 -13.22
CA ILE A 153 0.74 31.37 -12.96
C ILE A 153 -0.77 31.29 -12.87
N GLU A 154 -1.27 31.44 -11.65
CA GLU A 154 -2.66 31.71 -11.36
C GLU A 154 -3.05 33.06 -11.99
N ASN A 155 -3.24 33.10 -13.31
CA ASN A 155 -3.79 34.27 -13.97
C ASN A 155 -5.30 34.25 -13.78
N GLU A 156 -5.78 34.68 -12.60
CA GLU A 156 -7.21 34.74 -12.28
C GLU A 156 -8.01 35.61 -13.28
N LYS A 157 -7.33 36.50 -14.04
CA LYS A 157 -7.98 37.27 -15.12
C LYS A 157 -8.25 36.45 -16.39
N GLU A 158 -7.42 35.45 -16.66
CA GLU A 158 -7.52 34.59 -17.85
C GLU A 158 -8.29 33.29 -17.52
N TYR A 159 -8.17 32.81 -16.27
CA TYR A 159 -8.85 31.62 -15.75
C TYR A 159 -9.49 31.90 -14.38
N PRO A 160 -10.65 32.58 -14.34
CA PRO A 160 -11.31 33.02 -13.10
C PRO A 160 -11.79 31.89 -12.18
N LEU A 161 -11.83 30.65 -12.68
CA LEU A 161 -12.20 29.46 -11.90
C LEU A 161 -10.99 28.57 -11.55
N LEU A 162 -9.77 28.95 -11.93
CA LEU A 162 -8.57 28.14 -11.70
C LEU A 162 -8.32 27.90 -10.20
N ASN A 163 -8.58 28.91 -9.36
CA ASN A 163 -8.45 28.78 -7.91
C ASN A 163 -9.45 27.76 -7.35
N PHE A 164 -10.67 27.70 -7.89
CA PHE A 164 -11.63 26.63 -7.56
C PHE A 164 -11.10 25.26 -8.00
N PHE A 165 -10.54 25.13 -9.20
CA PHE A 165 -9.97 23.86 -9.67
C PHE A 165 -8.74 23.42 -8.87
N ASN A 166 -7.84 24.34 -8.52
CA ASN A 166 -6.66 24.10 -7.66
C ASN A 166 -7.04 23.70 -6.23
N VAL A 167 -8.12 24.29 -5.70
CA VAL A 167 -8.69 23.87 -4.41
C VAL A 167 -9.37 22.51 -4.52
N THR A 168 -9.97 22.17 -5.67
CA THR A 168 -10.57 20.84 -5.87
C THR A 168 -9.55 19.74 -6.19
N THR A 169 -8.35 20.05 -6.69
CA THR A 169 -7.24 19.07 -6.80
C THR A 169 -6.68 18.67 -5.44
N ILE A 170 -6.89 19.47 -4.38
CA ILE A 170 -6.67 19.03 -2.98
C ILE A 170 -7.52 17.77 -2.66
N ASN A 171 -8.67 17.60 -3.30
CA ASN A 171 -9.50 16.40 -3.17
C ASN A 171 -9.00 15.19 -4.01
N GLN A 172 -8.01 15.38 -4.89
CA GLN A 172 -7.33 14.29 -5.59
C GLN A 172 -6.21 13.66 -4.74
N VAL A 173 -5.69 14.39 -3.74
CA VAL A 173 -4.71 13.84 -2.80
C VAL A 173 -5.42 12.80 -1.93
N ASN A 174 -4.91 11.57 -1.94
CA ASN A 174 -5.39 10.54 -1.02
C ASN A 174 -5.03 10.95 0.41
N THR A 175 -5.98 11.57 1.10
CA THR A 175 -5.83 12.16 2.44
C THR A 175 -5.32 11.14 3.47
N MET A 176 -5.72 9.87 3.36
CA MET A 176 -5.22 8.82 4.25
C MET A 176 -3.76 8.46 3.97
N LYS A 177 -3.33 8.43 2.70
CA LYS A 177 -1.91 8.23 2.36
C LYS A 177 -1.05 9.39 2.84
N ASP A 178 -1.51 10.63 2.63
CA ASP A 178 -0.80 11.81 3.10
C ASP A 178 -0.72 11.86 4.63
N PHE A 179 -1.83 11.54 5.31
CA PHE A 179 -1.85 11.42 6.77
C PHE A 179 -0.89 10.34 7.27
N HIS A 180 -0.87 9.16 6.65
CA HIS A 180 0.07 8.09 7.02
C HIS A 180 1.52 8.52 6.86
N ARG A 181 1.86 9.16 5.73
CA ARG A 181 3.20 9.68 5.47
C ARG A 181 3.61 10.70 6.53
N LYS A 182 2.76 11.69 6.80
CA LYS A 182 3.02 12.72 7.83
C LYS A 182 3.16 12.12 9.22
N LEU A 183 2.35 11.12 9.55
CA LEU A 183 2.43 10.40 10.82
C LEU A 183 3.81 9.71 11.00
N GLN A 184 4.36 9.10 9.95
CA GLN A 184 5.68 8.46 9.98
C GLN A 184 6.85 9.45 10.18
N LEU A 185 6.67 10.73 9.83
CA LEU A 185 7.69 11.77 10.05
C LEU A 185 7.81 12.18 11.52
N ILE A 186 6.81 11.90 12.35
CA ILE A 186 6.82 12.28 13.76
C ILE A 186 7.86 11.44 14.53
N PRO A 187 8.85 12.06 15.21
CA PRO A 187 9.83 11.33 15.98
C PRO A 187 9.18 10.52 17.11
N ASN A 188 9.55 9.24 17.22
CA ASN A 188 8.98 8.29 18.17
C ASN A 188 7.46 8.13 18.04
N VAL A 189 6.93 8.10 16.81
CA VAL A 189 5.50 7.92 16.53
C VAL A 189 4.90 6.73 17.25
N ASP A 190 5.63 5.61 17.34
CA ASP A 190 5.19 4.39 18.05
C ASP A 190 4.92 4.63 19.54
N LYS A 191 5.61 5.61 20.15
CA LYS A 191 5.44 5.98 21.57
C LYS A 191 4.43 7.10 21.76
N LYS A 192 4.41 8.09 20.86
CA LYS A 192 3.52 9.26 20.95
C LYS A 192 2.09 8.94 20.52
N TYR A 193 1.94 8.15 19.46
CA TYR A 193 0.66 7.77 18.88
C TYR A 193 0.57 6.26 18.60
N PRO A 194 0.77 5.40 19.63
CA PRO A 194 0.80 3.95 19.48
C PRO A 194 -0.45 3.40 18.80
N MET A 195 -1.64 3.91 19.17
CA MET A 195 -2.92 3.45 18.64
C MET A 195 -3.07 3.78 17.15
N ILE A 196 -2.83 5.06 16.80
CA ILE A 196 -3.02 5.56 15.44
C ILE A 196 -2.01 4.89 14.51
N ASN A 197 -0.75 4.77 14.93
CA ASN A 197 0.29 4.14 14.13
C ASN A 197 0.00 2.65 13.87
N PHE A 198 -0.41 1.90 14.91
CA PHE A 198 -0.81 0.50 14.75
C PHE A 198 -1.98 0.31 13.77
N LEU A 199 -3.02 1.15 13.88
CA LEU A 199 -4.18 1.05 13.01
C LEU A 199 -3.86 1.40 11.55
N ILE A 200 -3.02 2.41 11.35
CA ILE A 200 -2.74 2.91 10.00
C ILE A 200 -1.78 2.00 9.23
N GLN A 201 -0.79 1.41 9.90
CA GLN A 201 0.15 0.48 9.27
C GLN A 201 -0.53 -0.66 8.49
N ARG A 202 -1.70 -1.11 8.98
CA ARG A 202 -2.49 -2.18 8.36
C ARG A 202 -3.91 -1.74 8.00
N TYR A 203 -4.11 -0.45 7.75
CA TYR A 203 -5.44 0.13 7.49
C TYR A 203 -6.20 -0.62 6.39
N HIS A 204 -5.55 -0.91 5.27
CA HIS A 204 -6.16 -1.63 4.16
C HIS A 204 -6.54 -3.07 4.52
N ASP A 205 -5.77 -3.74 5.38
CA ASP A 205 -6.10 -5.08 5.86
C ASP A 205 -7.34 -5.02 6.75
N TYR A 206 -7.40 -4.06 7.69
CA TYR A 206 -8.50 -3.91 8.64
C TYR A 206 -9.84 -3.56 7.97
N LEU A 207 -9.82 -2.94 6.79
CA LEU A 207 -11.04 -2.75 6.00
C LEU A 207 -11.73 -4.07 5.61
N ASN A 208 -11.03 -5.21 5.65
CA ASN A 208 -11.63 -6.51 5.39
C ASN A 208 -12.50 -7.03 6.54
N ILE A 209 -12.34 -6.50 7.78
CA ILE A 209 -13.07 -6.97 8.97
C ILE A 209 -14.58 -6.80 8.80
N GLN A 210 -15.02 -5.72 8.15
CA GLN A 210 -16.45 -5.44 7.92
C GLN A 210 -17.17 -6.53 7.10
N PHE A 211 -16.42 -7.32 6.32
CA PHE A 211 -16.95 -8.39 5.48
C PHE A 211 -17.13 -9.72 6.22
N LEU A 212 -16.66 -9.82 7.47
CA LEU A 212 -16.81 -11.02 8.29
C LEU A 212 -18.28 -11.35 8.58
N TYR A 213 -19.04 -10.33 9.00
CA TYR A 213 -20.42 -10.53 9.43
C TYR A 213 -21.32 -11.11 8.32
N PRO A 214 -21.34 -10.58 7.08
CA PRO A 214 -22.12 -11.18 6.00
C PRO A 214 -21.74 -12.64 5.69
N ILE A 215 -20.46 -12.99 5.79
CA ILE A 215 -19.97 -14.35 5.57
C ILE A 215 -20.50 -15.28 6.66
N VAL A 216 -20.28 -14.90 7.93
CA VAL A 216 -20.70 -15.69 9.10
C VAL A 216 -22.21 -15.88 9.12
N MET A 217 -22.99 -14.82 8.87
CA MET A 217 -24.44 -14.88 8.84
C MET A 217 -24.97 -15.88 7.82
N PHE A 218 -24.42 -15.88 6.60
CA PHE A 218 -24.85 -16.84 5.58
C PHE A 218 -24.42 -18.28 5.92
N THR A 219 -23.22 -18.47 6.46
CA THR A 219 -22.76 -19.80 6.89
C THR A 219 -23.57 -20.35 8.05
N ASN A 220 -23.94 -19.52 9.03
CA ASN A 220 -24.79 -19.91 10.15
C ASN A 220 -26.20 -20.27 9.67
N TYR A 221 -26.77 -19.48 8.74
CA TYR A 221 -28.03 -19.82 8.09
C TYR A 221 -27.99 -21.20 7.41
N LEU A 222 -26.92 -21.48 6.65
CA LEU A 222 -26.75 -22.78 5.99
C LEU A 222 -26.62 -23.91 7.02
N ILE A 223 -25.89 -23.71 8.12
CA ILE A 223 -25.76 -24.68 9.21
C ILE A 223 -27.15 -24.93 9.81
N GLU A 224 -27.84 -23.90 10.31
CA GLU A 224 -29.17 -24.05 10.92
C GLU A 224 -30.17 -24.80 10.02
N LYS A 225 -30.14 -24.51 8.71
CA LYS A 225 -31.06 -25.16 7.75
C LYS A 225 -30.65 -26.58 7.37
N LEU A 226 -29.36 -26.92 7.37
CA LEU A 226 -28.84 -28.13 6.72
C LEU A 226 -28.03 -29.08 7.61
N ASP A 227 -27.60 -28.69 8.81
CA ASP A 227 -26.58 -29.40 9.63
C ASP A 227 -26.88 -30.91 9.79
N TYR A 228 -28.14 -31.25 10.07
CA TYR A 228 -28.59 -32.65 10.18
C TYR A 228 -29.33 -33.18 8.94
N ARG A 229 -29.58 -32.34 7.94
CA ARG A 229 -30.45 -32.63 6.78
C ARG A 229 -29.70 -32.94 5.50
N ILE A 230 -28.37 -32.75 5.46
CA ILE A 230 -27.57 -33.03 4.27
C ILE A 230 -26.35 -33.90 4.60
N THR A 231 -26.17 -34.98 3.85
CA THR A 231 -24.95 -35.79 3.94
C THR A 231 -23.82 -35.09 3.19
N ARG A 232 -22.56 -35.35 3.59
CA ARG A 232 -21.36 -34.76 2.97
C ARG A 232 -21.32 -34.90 1.44
N LYS A 233 -21.71 -36.07 0.94
CA LYS A 233 -21.78 -36.41 -0.50
C LYS A 233 -22.88 -35.66 -1.25
N HIS A 234 -23.92 -35.21 -0.56
CA HIS A 234 -24.98 -34.38 -1.13
C HIS A 234 -24.63 -32.89 -1.08
N ALA A 235 -23.99 -32.43 0.00
CA ALA A 235 -23.51 -31.04 0.11
C ALA A 235 -22.53 -30.69 -1.02
N SER A 236 -21.70 -31.65 -1.45
CA SER A 236 -20.72 -31.46 -2.53
C SER A 236 -21.32 -31.47 -3.94
N LYS A 237 -22.62 -31.71 -4.08
CA LYS A 237 -23.32 -31.75 -5.38
C LYS A 237 -24.45 -30.73 -5.48
N LYS A 238 -24.94 -30.26 -4.33
CA LYS A 238 -26.07 -29.35 -4.24
C LYS A 238 -25.59 -27.91 -4.38
N MET A 239 -26.23 -27.16 -5.26
CA MET A 239 -25.91 -25.75 -5.50
C MET A 239 -26.72 -24.83 -4.57
N ILE A 240 -26.16 -23.67 -4.23
CA ILE A 240 -26.87 -22.63 -3.45
C ILE A 240 -28.16 -22.19 -4.15
N SER A 241 -28.19 -22.19 -5.49
CA SER A 241 -29.41 -21.93 -6.28
C SER A 241 -30.56 -22.86 -5.90
N GLU A 242 -30.29 -24.13 -5.60
CA GLU A 242 -31.34 -25.08 -5.23
C GLU A 242 -31.94 -24.82 -3.83
N ILE A 243 -31.23 -24.09 -2.97
CA ILE A 243 -31.78 -23.58 -1.70
C ILE A 243 -32.55 -22.29 -1.98
N LEU A 244 -31.99 -21.40 -2.81
CA LEU A 244 -32.63 -20.14 -3.17
C LEU A 244 -34.02 -20.36 -3.76
N PHE A 245 -34.22 -21.33 -4.66
CA PHE A 245 -35.49 -21.48 -5.40
C PHE A 245 -36.56 -22.37 -4.73
N ASN A 246 -36.27 -23.07 -3.63
CA ASN A 246 -37.16 -24.11 -3.09
C ASN A 246 -37.71 -23.83 -1.69
N ASP A 247 -37.37 -22.70 -1.05
CA ASP A 247 -37.70 -22.45 0.36
C ASP A 247 -38.73 -21.31 0.54
N SER A 248 -39.56 -21.39 1.57
CA SER A 248 -40.53 -20.35 1.97
C SER A 248 -39.87 -19.00 2.30
N ASP A 249 -38.56 -19.03 2.56
CA ASP A 249 -37.78 -17.92 3.07
C ASP A 249 -36.96 -17.22 1.96
N TYR A 250 -37.33 -17.40 0.68
CA TYR A 250 -36.64 -16.87 -0.50
C TYR A 250 -36.05 -15.46 -0.30
N ALA A 251 -36.86 -14.52 0.20
CA ALA A 251 -36.45 -13.14 0.39
C ALA A 251 -35.27 -12.99 1.35
N ILE A 252 -35.27 -13.74 2.46
CA ILE A 252 -34.22 -13.71 3.49
C ILE A 252 -32.95 -14.36 2.93
N VAL A 253 -33.06 -15.53 2.29
CA VAL A 253 -31.90 -16.25 1.73
C VAL A 253 -31.24 -15.45 0.62
N SER A 254 -32.05 -14.86 -0.28
CA SER A 254 -31.57 -14.02 -1.37
C SER A 254 -30.80 -12.81 -0.84
N GLN A 255 -31.32 -12.15 0.21
CA GLN A 255 -30.63 -11.02 0.84
C GLN A 255 -29.31 -11.43 1.49
N LEU A 256 -29.29 -12.51 2.28
CA LEU A 256 -28.07 -12.99 2.93
C LEU A 256 -27.02 -13.43 1.89
N TYR A 257 -27.45 -14.10 0.83
CA TYR A 257 -26.56 -14.53 -0.26
C TYR A 257 -26.01 -13.34 -1.04
N SER A 258 -26.83 -12.35 -1.35
CA SER A 258 -26.39 -11.10 -2.01
C SER A 258 -25.35 -10.36 -1.17
N ASN A 259 -25.59 -10.25 0.14
CA ASN A 259 -24.65 -9.64 1.08
C ASN A 259 -23.32 -10.42 1.17
N LEU A 260 -23.37 -11.76 1.18
CA LEU A 260 -22.18 -12.61 1.10
C LEU A 260 -21.39 -12.31 -0.17
N ILE A 261 -22.04 -12.40 -1.34
CA ILE A 261 -21.38 -12.23 -2.65
C ILE A 261 -20.74 -10.84 -2.76
N HIS A 262 -21.48 -9.80 -2.36
CA HIS A 262 -20.97 -8.44 -2.33
C HIS A 262 -19.72 -8.31 -1.44
N SER A 263 -19.76 -8.91 -0.25
CA SER A 263 -18.66 -8.88 0.71
C SER A 263 -17.46 -9.67 0.20
N TRP A 264 -17.71 -10.83 -0.41
CA TRP A 264 -16.68 -11.72 -0.95
C TRP A 264 -15.89 -11.06 -2.09
N TYR A 265 -16.58 -10.42 -3.05
CA TYR A 265 -15.89 -9.72 -4.15
C TYR A 265 -15.19 -8.43 -3.73
N LYS A 266 -15.56 -7.84 -2.59
CA LYS A 266 -14.87 -6.68 -2.03
C LYS A 266 -13.65 -7.03 -1.18
N LEU A 267 -13.48 -8.29 -0.80
CA LEU A 267 -12.29 -8.73 -0.06
C LEU A 267 -11.04 -8.50 -0.91
N LYS A 268 -10.08 -7.80 -0.32
CA LYS A 268 -8.75 -7.61 -0.90
C LYS A 268 -7.75 -8.56 -0.25
N LEU A 269 -8.07 -9.85 -0.28
CA LEU A 269 -7.19 -10.93 0.16
C LEU A 269 -6.66 -11.63 -1.09
N ASN A 270 -5.34 -11.76 -1.21
CA ASN A 270 -4.63 -12.06 -2.47
C ASN A 270 -4.96 -13.41 -3.17
N GLU A 271 -5.91 -14.22 -2.70
CA GLU A 271 -6.06 -15.62 -3.15
C GLU A 271 -7.49 -16.18 -3.08
N VAL A 272 -8.54 -15.34 -3.14
CA VAL A 272 -9.91 -15.82 -2.85
C VAL A 272 -10.89 -15.51 -3.98
N TYR A 273 -11.07 -16.46 -4.90
CA TYR A 273 -12.15 -16.44 -5.90
C TYR A 273 -13.24 -17.46 -5.51
N LEU A 274 -14.51 -17.04 -5.47
CA LEU A 274 -15.64 -17.95 -5.26
C LEU A 274 -16.03 -18.58 -6.61
N ASP A 275 -15.20 -19.50 -7.11
CA ASP A 275 -15.41 -20.09 -8.45
C ASP A 275 -16.58 -21.07 -8.53
N SER A 276 -17.22 -21.41 -7.40
CA SER A 276 -18.41 -22.27 -7.42
C SER A 276 -19.36 -21.98 -6.26
N THR A 277 -20.65 -22.04 -6.56
CA THR A 277 -21.76 -21.85 -5.61
C THR A 277 -22.20 -23.15 -4.95
N GLU A 278 -21.30 -24.11 -4.80
CA GLU A 278 -21.56 -25.38 -4.11
C GLU A 278 -21.69 -25.16 -2.60
N ILE A 279 -22.71 -25.76 -2.00
CA ILE A 279 -23.00 -25.62 -0.56
C ILE A 279 -21.85 -26.17 0.29
N ALA A 280 -21.17 -27.22 -0.15
CA ALA A 280 -20.03 -27.80 0.55
C ALA A 280 -18.86 -26.84 0.77
N LYS A 281 -18.71 -25.77 -0.01
CA LYS A 281 -17.64 -24.77 0.21
C LYS A 281 -17.96 -23.78 1.33
N LEU A 282 -19.23 -23.72 1.75
CA LEU A 282 -19.73 -22.79 2.77
C LEU A 282 -20.18 -23.50 4.06
N LEU A 283 -20.43 -24.81 4.01
CA LEU A 283 -20.73 -25.63 5.20
C LEU A 283 -19.44 -26.14 5.85
N LEU A 284 -19.08 -25.55 6.98
CA LEU A 284 -17.88 -25.88 7.74
C LEU A 284 -17.91 -27.30 8.37
N ASN A 285 -19.09 -27.86 8.61
CA ASN A 285 -19.26 -29.15 9.32
C ASN A 285 -19.31 -30.39 8.41
N SER A 286 -19.63 -30.21 7.11
CA SER A 286 -20.08 -31.31 6.24
C SER A 286 -19.24 -31.54 4.98
N SER A 287 -18.19 -30.78 4.71
CA SER A 287 -17.32 -31.01 3.55
C SER A 287 -15.97 -31.63 3.96
N GLY A 288 -15.38 -32.44 3.06
CA GLY A 288 -14.02 -32.92 3.28
C GLY A 288 -13.05 -31.75 3.27
N ASP A 289 -12.02 -31.79 4.14
CA ASP A 289 -11.16 -30.64 4.49
C ASP A 289 -10.78 -29.74 3.31
N LYS A 290 -10.54 -30.31 2.12
CA LYS A 290 -10.13 -29.60 0.90
C LYS A 290 -11.16 -28.63 0.30
N GLN A 291 -12.46 -28.82 0.50
CA GLN A 291 -13.50 -27.99 -0.15
C GLN A 291 -13.80 -26.68 0.61
N CYS A 292 -13.62 -26.67 1.93
CA CYS A 292 -13.84 -25.49 2.80
C CYS A 292 -12.55 -24.72 3.14
N ILE A 293 -11.37 -25.16 2.68
CA ILE A 293 -10.07 -24.54 3.05
C ILE A 293 -10.08 -23.03 2.80
N LEU A 294 -10.61 -22.59 1.66
CA LEU A 294 -10.62 -21.17 1.30
C LEU A 294 -11.47 -20.33 2.25
N LEU A 295 -12.67 -20.80 2.60
CA LEU A 295 -13.53 -20.13 3.57
C LEU A 295 -12.88 -20.12 4.96
N LEU A 296 -12.33 -21.25 5.42
CA LEU A 296 -11.65 -21.34 6.70
C LEU A 296 -10.42 -20.43 6.77
N ALA A 297 -9.62 -20.39 5.70
CA ALA A 297 -8.45 -19.51 5.61
C ALA A 297 -8.87 -18.03 5.62
N CYS A 298 -9.93 -17.68 4.90
CA CYS A 298 -10.51 -16.34 4.88
C CYS A 298 -10.99 -15.92 6.28
N LEU A 299 -11.85 -16.73 6.91
CA LEU A 299 -12.36 -16.49 8.26
C LEU A 299 -11.23 -16.39 9.28
N LYS A 300 -10.24 -17.28 9.22
CA LYS A 300 -9.07 -17.25 10.10
C LYS A 300 -8.26 -15.97 9.93
N THR A 301 -8.05 -15.53 8.69
CA THR A 301 -7.28 -14.30 8.39
C THR A 301 -8.01 -13.07 8.91
N ILE A 302 -9.31 -12.94 8.65
CA ILE A 302 -10.10 -11.79 9.09
C ILE A 302 -10.26 -11.79 10.62
N ALA A 303 -10.49 -12.95 11.23
CA ALA A 303 -10.54 -13.08 12.68
C ALA A 303 -9.18 -12.76 13.33
N GLN A 304 -8.06 -13.12 12.70
CA GLN A 304 -6.74 -12.72 13.18
C GLN A 304 -6.57 -11.20 13.16
N LEU A 305 -7.01 -10.51 12.11
CA LEU A 305 -6.98 -9.05 12.04
C LEU A 305 -7.79 -8.39 13.17
N GLN A 306 -8.99 -8.92 13.46
CA GLN A 306 -9.80 -8.44 14.58
C GLN A 306 -9.13 -8.71 15.93
N ASN A 307 -8.57 -9.91 16.11
CA ASN A 307 -7.87 -10.28 17.34
C ASN A 307 -6.59 -9.44 17.55
N ASP A 308 -5.85 -9.13 16.48
CA ASP A 308 -4.67 -8.27 16.55
C ASP A 308 -5.04 -6.89 17.12
N ILE A 309 -6.16 -6.30 16.64
CA ILE A 309 -6.69 -5.05 17.18
C ILE A 309 -7.03 -5.22 18.67
N VAL A 310 -7.88 -6.19 19.01
CA VAL A 310 -8.35 -6.39 20.39
C VAL A 310 -7.18 -6.62 21.35
N GLN A 311 -6.21 -7.45 20.97
CA GLN A 311 -5.00 -7.72 21.76
C GLN A 311 -4.15 -6.49 21.94
N TYR A 312 -3.98 -5.68 20.89
CA TYR A 312 -3.21 -4.44 20.97
C TYR A 312 -3.85 -3.43 21.94
N PHE A 313 -5.17 -3.22 21.82
CA PHE A 313 -5.93 -2.37 22.73
C PHE A 313 -5.88 -2.90 24.17
N HIS A 314 -6.04 -4.21 24.38
CA HIS A 314 -5.91 -4.80 25.71
C HIS A 314 -4.50 -4.65 26.30
N LYS A 315 -3.45 -4.82 25.49
CA LYS A 315 -2.05 -4.64 25.94
C LYS A 315 -1.76 -3.20 26.36
N ILE A 316 -2.34 -2.22 25.67
CA ILE A 316 -2.17 -0.79 25.99
C ILE A 316 -3.02 -0.38 27.19
N MET A 317 -4.26 -0.87 27.28
CA MET A 317 -5.22 -0.47 28.31
C MET A 317 -5.07 -1.24 29.63
N ASN A 318 -4.67 -2.52 29.58
CA ASN A 318 -4.53 -3.38 30.76
C ASN A 318 -3.09 -3.91 30.92
N LYS A 319 -2.38 -3.42 31.94
CA LYS A 319 -1.05 -3.93 32.35
C LYS A 319 -1.07 -5.37 32.92
N LYS A 320 -2.24 -6.05 32.97
CA LYS A 320 -2.38 -7.43 33.46
C LYS A 320 -2.89 -8.34 32.34
N HIS A 321 -2.02 -9.25 31.90
CA HIS A 321 -2.24 -10.21 30.84
C HIS A 321 -3.39 -11.20 31.15
N ARG A 322 -4.43 -11.19 30.31
CA ARG A 322 -5.14 -12.39 29.90
C ARG A 322 -5.34 -12.31 28.37
N PRO A 323 -4.93 -13.32 27.59
CA PRO A 323 -5.21 -13.33 26.16
C PRO A 323 -6.72 -13.47 25.96
N HIS A 324 -7.36 -12.41 25.45
CA HIS A 324 -8.73 -12.50 24.95
C HIS A 324 -8.66 -12.97 23.50
N VAL A 325 -9.12 -14.20 23.26
CA VAL A 325 -9.39 -14.71 21.92
C VAL A 325 -10.88 -14.55 21.73
N VAL A 326 -11.32 -13.84 20.70
CA VAL A 326 -12.72 -13.95 20.26
C VAL A 326 -12.80 -15.26 19.47
N PRO A 327 -13.47 -16.30 20.00
CA PRO A 327 -13.62 -17.53 19.24
C PRO A 327 -14.51 -17.24 18.02
N LEU A 328 -14.20 -17.87 16.88
CA LEU A 328 -15.01 -17.81 15.65
C LEU A 328 -16.50 -18.14 15.88
N GLN A 329 -16.80 -18.85 16.97
CA GLN A 329 -18.16 -19.27 17.38
C GLN A 329 -18.92 -18.20 18.18
N ALA A 330 -18.29 -17.09 18.57
CA ALA A 330 -18.93 -15.99 19.30
C ALA A 330 -19.20 -14.74 18.42
N ILE A 331 -19.10 -14.89 17.10
CA ILE A 331 -19.40 -13.86 16.08
C ILE A 331 -20.68 -14.23 15.35
#